data_AF-A0AAX0WMN4-F1
#
_entry.id   AF-A0AAX0WMN4-F1
#
_cell.length_a   1.000
_cell.length_b   1.000
_cell.length_c   1.000
_cell.angle_alpha   90.00
_cell.angle_beta   90.00
_cell.angle_gamma   90.00
#
_symmetry.space_group_name_H-M   'P 1'
#
loop_
_entity.id
_entity.type
_entity.pdbx_description
1 polymer ?
#
loop_
_entity_poly.entity_id
_entity_poly.type
_entity_poly.pdbx_seq_one_letter_code
_entity_poly.pdbx_strand_id
1 'polypeptide(L)'
;MPPDSIHIRRSTEGHAPLLKSLLEQNDLKAFYQHAKTVLTAINKLQHDGVMTREEACDMLWSLYLIGGAPMYEAPDYTSDQPWPYKNEKNNDIYSKARISTAISLMDINQLSTTLKISKRKLIHFNISLLSSIIKKIKKMHIKNFHKNEESLYHEIFSPIKHQSEMDASAKDIGNDIKDYEWTHKWNNLVTFSSRNQMLDTYVIRIMEKRFIPMLVKYFPDQAGEVVKYIRKAGYGDGEVLDLIDRTAGYNSKTAYLYQGKSGEEHRKKFHQKIRNSCPDVSRNANK
;
A
#
# COMPACT_ATOMS: atom_id res chain seq x y z
N MET A 1 8.26 13.92 4.13
CA MET A 1 9.51 14.69 4.31
C MET A 1 10.13 14.82 2.93
N PRO A 2 10.15 16.03 2.33
CA PRO A 2 10.68 16.23 0.98
C PRO A 2 12.21 16.04 0.92
N PRO A 3 12.81 15.64 -0.21
CA PRO A 3 14.27 15.56 -0.35
C PRO A 3 14.97 16.91 -0.10
N ASP A 4 14.30 18.03 -0.38
CA ASP A 4 14.75 19.38 -0.01
C ASP A 4 15.05 19.50 1.50
N SER A 5 14.27 18.84 2.36
CA SER A 5 14.48 18.88 3.82
C SER A 5 15.69 18.07 4.31
N ILE A 6 16.34 17.33 3.41
CA ILE A 6 17.65 16.70 3.65
C ILE A 6 18.74 17.28 2.74
N HIS A 7 18.50 18.48 2.19
CA HIS A 7 19.43 19.25 1.35
C HIS A 7 19.86 18.55 0.06
N ILE A 8 19.01 17.69 -0.50
CA ILE A 8 19.23 17.11 -1.83
C ILE A 8 18.73 18.10 -2.86
N ARG A 9 19.65 18.71 -3.63
CA ARG A 9 19.29 19.54 -4.77
C ARG A 9 18.47 18.72 -5.78
N ARG A 10 17.48 19.36 -6.40
CA ARG A 10 16.74 18.77 -7.51
C ARG A 10 17.68 18.46 -8.66
N SER A 11 17.51 17.29 -9.26
CA SER A 11 18.20 16.97 -10.51
C SER A 11 17.59 17.81 -11.63
N THR A 12 18.43 18.38 -12.49
CA THR A 12 18.02 19.00 -13.75
C THR A 12 17.92 17.98 -14.89
N GLU A 13 18.44 16.78 -14.66
CA GLU A 13 18.52 15.67 -15.61
C GLU A 13 17.91 14.40 -15.01
N GLY A 14 17.67 13.37 -15.83
CA GLY A 14 17.06 12.11 -15.37
C GLY A 14 15.52 12.14 -15.36
N HIS A 15 14.92 11.32 -14.50
CA HIS A 15 13.49 11.05 -14.52
C HIS A 15 12.65 12.02 -13.68
N ALA A 16 13.21 12.55 -12.60
CA ALA A 16 12.49 13.40 -11.66
C ALA A 16 11.90 14.68 -12.29
N PRO A 17 12.58 15.39 -13.23
CA PRO A 17 12.00 16.55 -13.89
C PRO A 17 10.72 16.22 -14.67
N LEU A 18 10.71 15.13 -15.42
CA LEU A 18 9.54 14.70 -16.18
C LEU A 18 8.39 14.26 -15.25
N LEU A 19 8.70 13.46 -14.22
CA LEU A 19 7.72 13.08 -13.19
C LEU A 19 7.07 14.31 -12.55
N LYS A 20 7.86 15.35 -12.23
CA LYS A 20 7.36 16.59 -11.66
C LYS A 20 6.45 17.33 -12.63
N SER A 21 6.87 17.49 -13.89
CA SER A 21 6.09 18.16 -14.94
C SER A 21 4.73 17.49 -15.14
N LEU A 22 4.69 16.16 -15.22
CA LEU A 22 3.46 15.39 -15.38
C LEU A 22 2.51 15.55 -14.17
N LEU A 23 3.03 15.64 -12.95
CA LEU A 23 2.22 15.95 -11.76
C LEU A 23 1.66 17.37 -11.78
N GLU A 24 2.46 18.35 -12.21
CA GLU A 24 2.04 19.75 -12.32
C GLU A 24 0.93 19.93 -13.38
N GLN A 25 0.94 19.10 -14.42
CA GLN A 25 -0.10 19.04 -15.45
C GLN A 25 -1.31 18.18 -15.05
N ASN A 26 -1.28 17.53 -13.89
CA ASN A 26 -2.26 16.54 -13.44
C ASN A 26 -2.48 15.37 -14.41
N ASP A 27 -1.49 15.04 -15.26
CA ASP A 27 -1.53 13.88 -16.14
C ASP A 27 -1.08 12.61 -15.38
N LEU A 28 -1.97 12.12 -14.51
CA LEU A 28 -1.68 10.94 -13.69
C LEU A 28 -1.52 9.66 -14.52
N LYS A 29 -2.11 9.61 -15.72
CA LYS A 29 -1.98 8.44 -16.61
C LYS A 29 -0.55 8.34 -17.12
N ALA A 30 -0.05 9.41 -17.77
CA ALA A 30 1.33 9.44 -18.25
C ALA A 30 2.33 9.37 -17.08
N PHE A 31 2.02 10.02 -15.95
CA PHE A 31 2.86 9.97 -14.75
C PHE A 31 3.13 8.54 -14.29
N TYR A 32 2.06 7.74 -14.09
CA TYR A 32 2.21 6.38 -13.57
C TYR A 32 2.74 5.39 -14.61
N GLN A 33 2.50 5.63 -15.90
CA GLN A 33 3.18 4.90 -16.97
C GLN A 33 4.69 5.16 -16.92
N HIS A 34 5.10 6.42 -16.81
CA HIS A 34 6.51 6.77 -16.68
C HIS A 34 7.12 6.21 -15.39
N ALA A 35 6.41 6.31 -14.26
CA ALA A 35 6.87 5.80 -12.96
C ALA A 35 7.25 4.30 -13.01
N LYS A 36 6.54 3.48 -13.79
CA LYS A 36 6.89 2.07 -14.00
C LYS A 36 8.26 1.90 -14.67
N THR A 37 8.57 2.73 -15.66
CA THR A 37 9.88 2.78 -16.32
C THR A 37 10.96 3.21 -15.33
N VAL A 38 10.72 4.29 -14.59
CA VAL A 38 11.65 4.80 -13.58
C VAL A 38 11.99 3.75 -12.51
N LEU A 39 10.99 3.08 -11.95
CA LEU A 39 11.19 2.04 -10.94
C LEU A 39 11.92 0.81 -11.46
N THR A 40 11.87 0.57 -12.77
CA THR A 40 12.62 -0.50 -13.43
C THR A 40 14.07 -0.08 -13.65
N ALA A 41 14.31 1.16 -14.10
CA ALA A 41 15.64 1.74 -14.23
C ALA A 41 16.36 1.83 -12.87
N ILE A 42 15.68 2.29 -11.82
CA ILE A 42 16.22 2.34 -10.45
C ILE A 42 16.63 0.94 -9.99
N ASN A 43 15.78 -0.08 -10.20
CA ASN A 43 16.13 -1.44 -9.78
C ASN A 43 17.37 -1.95 -10.51
N LYS A 44 17.49 -1.68 -11.81
CA LYS A 44 18.67 -2.04 -12.60
C LYS A 44 19.92 -1.30 -12.12
N LEU A 45 19.83 0.01 -11.93
CA LEU A 45 20.92 0.85 -11.42
C LEU A 45 21.44 0.36 -10.06
N GLN A 46 20.55 -0.07 -9.16
CA GLN A 46 20.93 -0.64 -7.86
C GLN A 46 21.65 -1.99 -7.97
N HIS A 47 21.49 -2.72 -9.08
CA HIS A 47 22.21 -3.97 -9.35
C HIS A 47 23.55 -3.76 -10.08
N ASP A 48 23.65 -2.72 -10.93
CA ASP A 48 24.80 -2.49 -11.81
C ASP A 48 26.01 -1.85 -11.11
N GLY A 49 25.86 -1.37 -9.86
CA GLY A 49 26.99 -0.98 -9.00
C GLY A 49 26.96 0.46 -8.49
N VAL A 50 28.07 1.19 -8.66
CA VAL A 50 28.26 2.49 -8.00
C VAL A 50 27.51 3.62 -8.72
N MET A 51 26.50 4.22 -8.07
CA MET A 51 25.77 5.39 -8.55
C MET A 51 26.61 6.68 -8.47
N THR A 52 26.52 7.47 -9.53
CA THR A 52 26.93 8.89 -9.53
C THR A 52 26.06 9.71 -8.59
N ARG A 53 26.50 10.94 -8.31
CA ARG A 53 25.75 11.84 -7.43
C ARG A 53 24.43 12.26 -8.06
N GLU A 54 24.44 12.49 -9.36
CA GLU A 54 23.29 12.90 -10.15
C GLU A 54 22.23 11.78 -10.19
N GLU A 55 22.64 10.53 -10.44
CA GLU A 55 21.76 9.36 -10.38
C GLU A 55 21.16 9.14 -8.99
N ALA A 56 21.98 9.27 -7.93
CA ALA A 56 21.51 9.13 -6.56
C ALA A 56 20.50 10.25 -6.19
N CYS A 57 20.74 11.47 -6.64
CA CYS A 57 19.80 12.59 -6.51
C CYS A 57 18.49 12.30 -7.26
N ASP A 58 18.56 11.92 -8.53
CA ASP A 58 17.40 11.64 -9.38
C ASP A 58 16.56 10.48 -8.82
N MET A 59 17.20 9.42 -8.35
CA MET A 59 16.52 8.29 -7.70
C MET A 59 15.71 8.75 -6.49
N LEU A 60 16.31 9.49 -5.55
CA LEU A 60 15.61 9.92 -4.33
C LEU A 60 14.46 10.89 -4.63
N TRP A 61 14.63 11.78 -5.61
CA TRP A 61 13.58 12.66 -6.07
C TRP A 61 12.44 11.91 -6.77
N SER A 62 12.77 10.97 -7.64
CA SER A 62 11.80 10.13 -8.34
C SER A 62 10.95 9.33 -7.36
N LEU A 63 11.58 8.66 -6.38
CA LEU A 63 10.86 7.91 -5.35
C LEU A 63 9.97 8.81 -4.48
N TYR A 64 10.46 10.02 -4.15
CA TYR A 64 9.65 11.00 -3.43
C TYR A 64 8.40 11.42 -4.22
N LEU A 65 8.57 11.77 -5.50
CA LEU A 65 7.47 12.20 -6.37
C LEU A 65 6.45 11.07 -6.56
N ILE A 66 6.90 9.85 -6.87
CA ILE A 66 6.01 8.69 -7.05
C ILE A 66 5.28 8.35 -5.75
N GLY A 67 5.95 8.40 -4.59
CA GLY A 67 5.30 8.16 -3.29
C GLY A 67 4.32 9.29 -2.92
N GLY A 68 4.69 10.52 -3.23
CA GLY A 68 3.94 11.75 -2.99
C GLY A 68 2.69 11.93 -3.85
N ALA A 69 2.70 11.41 -5.08
CA ALA A 69 1.61 11.54 -6.05
C ALA A 69 0.24 11.09 -5.50
N PRO A 70 -0.87 11.69 -5.97
CA PRO A 70 -2.22 11.26 -5.64
C PRO A 70 -2.50 9.86 -6.20
N MET A 71 -3.35 9.10 -5.52
CA MET A 71 -3.89 7.85 -6.08
C MET A 71 -4.89 8.19 -7.18
N TYR A 72 -5.17 7.26 -8.08
CA TYR A 72 -6.33 7.41 -8.96
C TYR A 72 -7.60 7.52 -8.11
N GLU A 73 -8.33 8.61 -8.31
CA GLU A 73 -9.64 8.82 -7.70
C GLU A 73 -10.60 7.81 -8.31
N ALA A 74 -10.97 6.79 -7.53
CA ALA A 74 -11.98 5.84 -7.96
C ALA A 74 -13.38 6.50 -7.86
N PRO A 75 -14.24 6.42 -8.89
CA PRO A 75 -15.64 6.85 -8.80
C PRO A 75 -16.33 6.01 -7.73
N ASP A 76 -17.51 6.39 -7.23
CA ASP A 76 -18.26 5.47 -6.37
C ASP A 76 -18.43 4.11 -7.08
N TYR A 77 -18.31 3.00 -6.36
CA TYR A 77 -18.51 1.67 -6.95
C TYR A 77 -19.95 1.48 -7.46
N THR A 78 -20.88 2.34 -7.04
CA THR A 78 -22.27 2.44 -7.53
C THR A 78 -22.43 3.36 -8.75
N SER A 79 -21.38 4.09 -9.14
CA SER A 79 -21.39 5.06 -10.23
C SER A 79 -21.71 4.41 -11.58
N ASP A 80 -22.57 5.07 -12.35
CA ASP A 80 -22.88 4.76 -13.74
C ASP A 80 -21.81 5.25 -14.72
N GLN A 81 -20.93 6.17 -14.28
CA GLN A 81 -19.85 6.68 -15.10
C GLN A 81 -18.66 5.71 -15.19
N PRO A 82 -18.06 5.53 -16.39
CA PRO A 82 -16.86 4.73 -16.55
C PRO A 82 -15.69 5.36 -15.81
N TRP A 83 -14.92 4.54 -15.09
CA TRP A 83 -13.69 5.02 -14.49
C TRP A 83 -12.60 5.33 -15.55
N PRO A 84 -12.02 6.55 -15.58
CA PRO A 84 -11.03 6.92 -16.61
C PRO A 84 -9.76 6.06 -16.63
N TYR A 85 -9.45 5.38 -15.53
CA TYR A 85 -8.24 4.56 -15.37
C TYR A 85 -8.51 3.06 -15.45
N LYS A 86 -9.64 2.61 -16.00
CA LYS A 86 -10.01 1.18 -16.07
C LYS A 86 -8.88 0.26 -16.57
N ASN A 87 -8.16 0.68 -17.62
CA ASN A 87 -7.07 -0.12 -18.22
C ASN A 87 -5.76 -0.02 -17.44
N GLU A 88 -5.62 1.02 -16.60
CA GLU A 88 -4.45 1.31 -15.78
C GLU A 88 -4.73 1.09 -14.29
N LYS A 89 -5.82 0.38 -13.96
CA LYS A 89 -6.54 0.44 -12.67
C LYS A 89 -5.72 0.21 -11.41
N ASN A 90 -4.54 -0.37 -11.50
CA ASN A 90 -3.68 -0.67 -10.35
C ASN A 90 -2.28 -0.04 -10.46
N ASN A 91 -2.00 0.77 -11.50
CA ASN A 91 -0.66 1.30 -11.75
C ASN A 91 -0.16 2.21 -10.63
N ASP A 92 -1.05 2.99 -10.01
CA ASP A 92 -0.75 3.85 -8.88
C ASP A 92 -0.34 3.05 -7.63
N ILE A 93 -1.15 2.05 -7.25
CA ILE A 93 -0.87 1.15 -6.13
C ILE A 93 0.41 0.36 -6.40
N TYR A 94 0.55 -0.22 -7.60
CA TYR A 94 1.71 -1.00 -8.00
C TYR A 94 3.01 -0.17 -7.93
N SER A 95 3.01 1.03 -8.51
CA SER A 95 4.18 1.91 -8.52
C SER A 95 4.59 2.27 -7.10
N LYS A 96 3.63 2.60 -6.25
CA LYS A 96 3.89 2.91 -4.84
C LYS A 96 4.35 1.70 -4.03
N ALA A 97 3.78 0.52 -4.27
CA ALA A 97 4.24 -0.71 -3.63
C ALA A 97 5.69 -1.04 -4.03
N ARG A 98 6.06 -0.83 -5.30
CA ARG A 98 7.43 -1.05 -5.81
C ARG A 98 8.48 -0.13 -5.20
N ILE A 99 8.12 1.05 -4.72
CA ILE A 99 9.03 1.90 -3.92
C ILE A 99 9.54 1.12 -2.70
N SER A 100 8.73 0.24 -2.09
CA SER A 100 9.19 -0.60 -0.98
C SER A 100 10.33 -1.53 -1.36
N THR A 101 10.31 -2.08 -2.58
CA THR A 101 11.40 -2.89 -3.11
C THR A 101 12.64 -2.03 -3.29
N ALA A 102 12.52 -0.90 -4.01
CA ALA A 102 13.65 -0.01 -4.30
C ALA A 102 14.33 0.45 -3.00
N ILE A 103 13.55 0.91 -2.02
CA ILE A 103 14.06 1.34 -0.71
C ILE A 103 14.73 0.20 0.06
N SER A 104 14.20 -1.04 -0.01
CA SER A 104 14.81 -2.18 0.67
C SER A 104 16.16 -2.62 0.08
N LEU A 105 16.41 -2.30 -1.19
CA LEU A 105 17.64 -2.62 -1.90
C LEU A 105 18.69 -1.49 -1.83
N MET A 106 18.36 -0.33 -1.25
CA MET A 106 19.29 0.80 -1.21
C MET A 106 20.50 0.52 -0.32
N ASP A 107 21.69 0.75 -0.87
CA ASP A 107 22.90 0.89 -0.07
C ASP A 107 22.96 2.30 0.55
N ILE A 108 22.53 2.38 1.81
CA ILE A 108 22.56 3.61 2.60
C ILE A 108 23.99 4.14 2.82
N ASN A 109 24.99 3.27 2.87
CA ASN A 109 26.39 3.69 3.07
C ASN A 109 26.89 4.41 1.84
N GLN A 110 26.69 3.80 0.67
CA GLN A 110 27.03 4.38 -0.62
C GLN A 110 26.32 5.72 -0.82
N LEU A 111 24.99 5.77 -0.65
CA LEU A 111 24.22 7.01 -0.81
C LEU A 111 24.68 8.11 0.16
N SER A 112 25.03 7.74 1.39
CA SER A 112 25.54 8.67 2.39
C SER A 112 26.84 9.33 1.92
N THR A 113 27.77 8.53 1.38
CA THR A 113 29.04 9.01 0.84
C THR A 113 28.84 9.85 -0.43
N THR A 114 28.11 9.31 -1.42
CA THR A 114 27.90 9.95 -2.72
C THR A 114 27.19 11.31 -2.57
N LEU A 115 26.16 11.39 -1.72
CA LEU A 115 25.37 12.60 -1.54
C LEU A 115 25.91 13.54 -0.47
N LYS A 116 26.90 13.10 0.32
CA LYS A 116 27.40 13.80 1.52
C LYS A 116 26.28 14.10 2.54
N ILE A 117 25.41 13.12 2.76
CA ILE A 117 24.27 13.21 3.69
C ILE A 117 24.41 12.13 4.76
N SER A 118 24.12 12.45 6.02
CA SER A 118 24.18 11.47 7.10
C SER A 118 23.24 10.28 6.84
N LYS A 119 23.70 9.05 7.11
CA LYS A 119 22.90 7.82 7.05
C LYS A 119 21.57 7.97 7.81
N ARG A 120 21.59 8.61 8.99
CA ARG A 120 20.41 8.87 9.82
C ARG A 120 19.32 9.64 9.06
N LYS A 121 19.68 10.73 8.37
CA LYS A 121 18.73 11.51 7.54
C LYS A 121 18.12 10.67 6.42
N LEU A 122 18.93 9.86 5.72
CA LEU A 122 18.46 8.96 4.65
C LEU A 122 17.49 7.89 5.19
N ILE A 123 17.84 7.27 6.32
CA ILE A 123 16.98 6.29 7.00
C ILE A 123 15.62 6.92 7.35
N HIS A 124 15.62 8.06 8.04
CA HIS A 124 14.37 8.73 8.42
C HIS A 124 13.55 9.16 7.20
N PHE A 125 14.19 9.58 6.11
CA PHE A 125 13.52 9.88 4.84
C PHE A 125 12.84 8.64 4.25
N ASN A 126 13.59 7.56 4.06
CA ASN A 126 13.08 6.31 3.49
C ASN A 126 11.93 5.71 4.30
N ILE A 127 12.10 5.64 5.62
CA ILE A 127 11.07 5.10 6.52
C ILE A 127 9.83 6.01 6.55
N SER A 128 10.00 7.34 6.53
CA SER A 128 8.86 8.27 6.44
C SER A 128 8.10 8.09 5.13
N LEU A 129 8.81 7.92 4.02
CA LEU A 129 8.21 7.70 2.70
C LEU A 129 7.40 6.40 2.69
N LEU A 130 7.99 5.28 3.13
CA LEU A 130 7.28 3.99 3.24
C LEU A 130 6.05 4.08 4.14
N SER A 131 6.17 4.70 5.32
CA SER A 131 5.05 4.88 6.24
C SER A 131 3.90 5.62 5.53
N SER A 132 4.21 6.70 4.82
CA SER A 132 3.18 7.48 4.11
C SER A 132 2.49 6.68 3.01
N ILE A 133 3.23 5.83 2.29
CA ILE A 133 2.70 4.99 1.21
C ILE A 133 1.78 3.91 1.79
N ILE A 134 2.23 3.19 2.83
CA ILE A 134 1.42 2.17 3.51
C ILE A 134 0.12 2.80 3.99
N LYS A 135 0.19 3.97 4.64
CA LYS A 135 -1.00 4.70 5.10
C LYS A 135 -1.94 5.07 3.96
N LYS A 136 -1.41 5.55 2.82
CA LYS A 136 -2.22 5.89 1.64
C LYS A 136 -2.95 4.67 1.09
N ILE A 137 -2.27 3.53 0.91
CA ILE A 137 -2.89 2.30 0.40
C ILE A 137 -3.92 1.75 1.40
N LYS A 138 -3.60 1.74 2.71
CA LYS A 138 -4.56 1.35 3.76
C LYS A 138 -5.83 2.18 3.74
N LYS A 139 -5.74 3.49 3.50
CA LYS A 139 -6.92 4.39 3.43
C LYS A 139 -7.88 4.05 2.28
N MET A 140 -7.40 3.40 1.22
CA MET A 140 -8.24 3.00 0.10
C MET A 140 -9.01 1.71 0.37
N HIS A 141 -8.63 0.95 1.39
CA HIS A 141 -9.31 -0.30 1.72
C HIS A 141 -10.70 -0.02 2.29
N ILE A 142 -11.70 -0.67 1.71
CA ILE A 142 -13.09 -0.63 2.17
C ILE A 142 -13.33 -1.83 3.08
N LYS A 143 -13.53 -1.59 4.37
CA LYS A 143 -13.85 -2.66 5.34
C LYS A 143 -15.19 -3.31 4.96
N ASN A 144 -15.25 -4.63 5.08
CA ASN A 144 -16.43 -5.44 4.75
C ASN A 144 -16.88 -5.33 3.29
N PHE A 145 -16.01 -4.88 2.37
CA PHE A 145 -16.35 -4.80 0.94
C PHE A 145 -16.96 -6.10 0.42
N HIS A 146 -16.39 -7.27 0.76
CA HIS A 146 -16.91 -8.56 0.32
C HIS A 146 -18.38 -8.85 0.73
N LYS A 147 -18.84 -8.32 1.87
CA LYS A 147 -20.25 -8.48 2.29
C LYS A 147 -21.19 -7.64 1.45
N ASN A 148 -20.72 -6.46 1.04
CA ASN A 148 -21.49 -5.58 0.16
C ASN A 148 -21.40 -6.07 -1.29
N GLU A 149 -20.25 -6.60 -1.70
CA GLU A 149 -19.97 -7.14 -3.03
C GLU A 149 -21.00 -8.21 -3.42
N GLU A 150 -21.33 -9.16 -2.54
CA GLU A 150 -22.37 -10.18 -2.80
C GLU A 150 -23.76 -9.56 -2.98
N SER A 151 -24.13 -8.59 -2.13
CA SER A 151 -25.40 -7.86 -2.27
C SER A 151 -25.46 -7.04 -3.56
N LEU A 152 -24.37 -6.39 -3.95
CA LEU A 152 -24.26 -5.63 -5.19
C LEU A 152 -24.25 -6.55 -6.41
N TYR A 153 -23.61 -7.71 -6.32
CA TYR A 153 -23.75 -8.76 -7.32
C TYR A 153 -25.21 -9.18 -7.45
N HIS A 154 -25.92 -9.43 -6.34
CA HIS A 154 -27.35 -9.74 -6.41
C HIS A 154 -28.18 -8.59 -7.00
N GLU A 155 -27.94 -7.34 -6.61
CA GLU A 155 -28.65 -6.16 -7.16
C GLU A 155 -28.39 -5.96 -8.66
N ILE A 156 -27.15 -6.16 -9.10
CA ILE A 156 -26.74 -6.02 -10.51
C ILE A 156 -27.28 -7.18 -11.37
N PHE A 157 -27.36 -8.40 -10.82
CA PHE A 157 -27.69 -9.62 -11.59
C PHE A 157 -29.14 -10.13 -11.39
N SER A 158 -29.85 -9.75 -10.33
CA SER A 158 -31.27 -10.10 -10.12
C SER A 158 -32.18 -9.56 -11.24
N PRO A 159 -31.95 -8.35 -11.80
CA PRO A 159 -32.70 -7.87 -12.95
C PRO A 159 -32.43 -8.69 -14.22
N ILE A 160 -31.25 -9.31 -14.39
CA ILE A 160 -30.91 -10.14 -15.57
C ILE A 160 -31.78 -11.41 -15.62
N LYS A 161 -32.04 -12.04 -14.47
CA LYS A 161 -32.98 -13.17 -14.39
C LYS A 161 -34.36 -12.76 -14.90
N HIS A 162 -34.89 -11.64 -14.40
CA HIS A 162 -36.20 -11.14 -14.79
C HIS A 162 -36.24 -10.59 -16.24
N GLN A 163 -35.17 -9.98 -16.73
CA GLN A 163 -35.08 -9.46 -18.09
C GLN A 163 -34.89 -10.59 -19.11
N SER A 164 -34.13 -11.64 -18.82
CA SER A 164 -34.05 -12.83 -19.69
C SER A 164 -35.38 -13.58 -19.82
N GLU A 165 -36.23 -13.51 -18.78
CA GLU A 165 -37.61 -14.01 -18.80
C GLU A 165 -38.56 -13.10 -19.60
N MET A 166 -38.28 -11.79 -19.69
CA MET A 166 -39.08 -10.79 -20.44
C MET A 166 -38.60 -10.53 -21.88
N ASP A 167 -37.30 -10.65 -22.18
CA ASP A 167 -36.68 -10.42 -23.51
C ASP A 167 -37.00 -11.53 -24.51
N ALA A 168 -37.41 -12.72 -24.01
CA ALA A 168 -38.08 -13.71 -24.85
C ALA A 168 -39.39 -13.16 -25.46
N SER A 169 -39.92 -12.04 -24.97
CA SER A 169 -41.21 -11.46 -25.37
C SER A 169 -41.15 -10.06 -26.02
N ALA A 170 -40.04 -9.31 -25.97
CA ALA A 170 -40.03 -7.93 -26.49
C ALA A 170 -38.69 -7.52 -27.15
N LYS A 171 -38.71 -7.38 -28.48
CA LYS A 171 -37.70 -6.64 -29.26
C LYS A 171 -38.02 -5.15 -29.20
N ASP A 172 -37.24 -4.32 -28.52
CA ASP A 172 -36.97 -2.95 -29.02
C ASP A 172 -35.85 -2.20 -28.27
N ILE A 173 -35.37 -1.16 -28.95
CA ILE A 173 -34.24 -0.21 -28.78
C ILE A 173 -33.94 0.35 -27.35
N GLY A 174 -34.70 -0.02 -26.31
CA GLY A 174 -34.47 0.41 -24.91
C GLY A 174 -33.38 -0.37 -24.15
N ASN A 175 -32.84 -1.44 -24.72
CA ASN A 175 -31.84 -2.30 -24.07
C ASN A 175 -30.41 -1.72 -24.09
N ASP A 176 -30.02 -0.97 -25.13
CA ASP A 176 -28.63 -0.49 -25.29
C ASP A 176 -28.18 0.48 -24.18
N ILE A 177 -29.06 1.37 -23.68
CA ILE A 177 -28.72 2.33 -22.62
C ILE A 177 -28.60 1.62 -21.26
N LYS A 178 -29.50 0.67 -20.98
CA LYS A 178 -29.46 -0.12 -19.73
C LYS A 178 -28.29 -1.09 -19.71
N ASP A 179 -27.96 -1.71 -20.84
CA ASP A 179 -26.77 -2.54 -21.03
C ASP A 179 -25.48 -1.73 -20.85
N TYR A 180 -25.47 -0.46 -21.27
CA TYR A 180 -24.34 0.45 -21.10
C TYR A 180 -24.09 0.85 -19.64
N GLU A 181 -25.12 1.27 -18.91
CA GLU A 181 -25.01 1.60 -17.48
C GLU A 181 -24.62 0.40 -16.62
N TRP A 182 -25.21 -0.77 -16.91
CA TRP A 182 -24.87 -2.03 -16.25
C TRP A 182 -23.41 -2.41 -16.45
N THR A 183 -22.92 -2.28 -17.70
CA THR A 183 -21.53 -2.58 -18.04
C THR A 183 -20.57 -1.71 -17.23
N HIS A 184 -20.88 -0.43 -17.01
CA HIS A 184 -20.04 0.46 -16.20
C HIS A 184 -20.08 0.12 -14.71
N LYS A 185 -21.27 -0.14 -14.15
CA LYS A 185 -21.41 -0.58 -12.75
C LYS A 185 -20.63 -1.88 -12.49
N TRP A 186 -20.73 -2.87 -13.38
CA TRP A 186 -19.96 -4.11 -13.28
C TRP A 186 -18.44 -3.86 -13.36
N ASN A 187 -18.00 -3.08 -14.34
CA ASN A 187 -16.58 -2.73 -14.50
C ASN A 187 -16.02 -1.98 -13.28
N ASN A 188 -16.83 -1.10 -12.69
CA ASN A 188 -16.48 -0.37 -11.47
C ASN A 188 -16.36 -1.35 -10.29
N LEU A 189 -17.36 -2.22 -10.07
CA LEU A 189 -17.33 -3.24 -9.01
C LEU A 189 -16.09 -4.14 -9.09
N VAL A 190 -15.81 -4.72 -10.27
CA VAL A 190 -14.61 -5.57 -10.50
C VAL A 190 -13.32 -4.79 -10.24
N THR A 191 -13.30 -3.51 -10.57
CA THR A 191 -12.14 -2.64 -10.33
C THR A 191 -11.94 -2.35 -8.85
N PHE A 192 -13.01 -2.08 -8.12
CA PHE A 192 -12.96 -1.91 -6.66
C PHE A 192 -12.54 -3.18 -5.95
N SER A 193 -13.10 -4.32 -6.32
CA SER A 193 -12.72 -5.62 -5.76
C SER A 193 -11.22 -5.88 -5.95
N SER A 194 -10.72 -5.67 -7.17
CA SER A 194 -9.29 -5.78 -7.49
C SER A 194 -8.44 -4.82 -6.64
N ARG A 195 -8.78 -3.53 -6.58
CA ARG A 195 -8.04 -2.52 -5.79
C ARG A 195 -8.09 -2.82 -4.29
N ASN A 196 -9.20 -3.33 -3.77
CA ASN A 196 -9.34 -3.70 -2.37
C ASN A 196 -8.46 -4.92 -2.03
N GLN A 197 -8.41 -5.92 -2.92
CA GLN A 197 -7.50 -7.08 -2.79
C GLN A 197 -6.02 -6.70 -2.84
N MET A 198 -5.67 -5.58 -3.49
CA MET A 198 -4.28 -5.09 -3.51
C MET A 198 -3.74 -4.74 -2.12
N LEU A 199 -4.59 -4.45 -1.12
CA LEU A 199 -4.12 -4.27 0.26
C LEU A 199 -3.46 -5.55 0.78
N ASP A 200 -4.16 -6.69 0.67
CA ASP A 200 -3.63 -7.97 1.13
C ASP A 200 -2.33 -8.30 0.39
N THR A 201 -2.36 -8.16 -0.93
CA THR A 201 -1.23 -8.51 -1.78
C THR A 201 0.00 -7.65 -1.51
N TYR A 202 -0.14 -6.32 -1.57
CA TYR A 202 1.01 -5.43 -1.49
C TYR A 202 1.32 -4.99 -0.07
N VAL A 203 0.34 -4.55 0.73
CA VAL A 203 0.65 -4.06 2.07
C VAL A 203 0.97 -5.23 3.00
N ILE A 204 0.06 -6.18 3.13
CA ILE A 204 0.16 -7.25 4.13
C ILE A 204 1.28 -8.24 3.80
N ARG A 205 1.30 -8.76 2.57
CA ARG A 205 2.25 -9.82 2.21
C ARG A 205 3.64 -9.30 1.84
N ILE A 206 3.77 -8.06 1.37
CA ILE A 206 5.02 -7.55 0.78
C ILE A 206 5.61 -6.39 1.60
N MET A 207 4.89 -5.28 1.70
CA MET A 207 5.45 -4.04 2.24
C MET A 207 5.69 -4.13 3.73
N GLU A 208 4.77 -4.66 4.51
CA GLU A 208 4.95 -4.83 5.96
C GLU A 208 6.12 -5.76 6.29
N LYS A 209 6.28 -6.86 5.52
CA LYS A 209 7.41 -7.79 5.65
C LYS A 209 8.76 -7.19 5.30
N ARG A 210 8.81 -6.03 4.64
CA ARG A 210 10.04 -5.24 4.42
C ARG A 210 10.15 -4.14 5.47
N PHE A 211 9.06 -3.43 5.70
CA PHE A 211 8.99 -2.25 6.54
C PHE A 211 9.35 -2.55 8.00
N ILE A 212 8.77 -3.60 8.60
CA ILE A 212 9.03 -3.92 10.01
C ILE A 212 10.48 -4.38 10.23
N PRO A 213 11.06 -5.30 9.44
CA PRO A 213 12.47 -5.64 9.57
C PRO A 213 13.41 -4.43 9.36
N MET A 214 13.08 -3.51 8.45
CA MET A 214 13.85 -2.27 8.29
C MET A 214 13.80 -1.39 9.54
N LEU A 215 12.62 -1.23 10.16
CA LEU A 215 12.50 -0.48 11.42
C LEU A 215 13.35 -1.09 12.53
N VAL A 216 13.25 -2.41 12.71
CA VAL A 216 14.03 -3.14 13.73
C VAL A 216 15.53 -3.02 13.47
N LYS A 217 15.95 -3.10 12.21
CA LYS A 217 17.36 -2.97 11.79
C LYS A 217 17.91 -1.56 12.06
N TYR A 218 17.15 -0.52 11.75
CA TYR A 218 17.65 0.86 11.81
C TYR A 218 17.44 1.56 13.15
N PHE A 219 16.53 1.04 13.99
CA PHE A 219 16.21 1.61 15.30
C PHE A 219 16.32 0.54 16.41
N PRO A 220 17.48 -0.13 16.56
CA PRO A 220 17.68 -1.09 17.65
C PRO A 220 17.50 -0.37 19.00
N ASP A 221 16.79 -1.03 19.91
CA ASP A 221 16.48 -0.56 21.28
C ASP A 221 15.73 0.78 21.35
N GLN A 222 15.22 1.27 20.23
CA GLN A 222 14.50 2.54 20.11
C GLN A 222 13.02 2.30 19.84
N ALA A 223 12.32 1.67 20.80
CA ALA A 223 10.90 1.36 20.70
C ALA A 223 10.06 2.59 20.28
N GLY A 224 10.39 3.76 20.81
CA GLY A 224 9.71 5.01 20.47
C GLY A 224 9.75 5.35 18.96
N GLU A 225 10.89 5.15 18.29
CA GLU A 225 11.00 5.41 16.85
C GLU A 225 10.26 4.34 16.02
N VAL A 226 10.37 3.06 16.40
CA VAL A 226 9.64 1.98 15.72
C VAL A 226 8.13 2.21 15.79
N VAL A 227 7.59 2.44 16.99
CA VAL A 227 6.17 2.70 17.23
C VAL A 227 5.71 3.95 16.49
N LYS A 228 6.50 5.04 16.54
CA LYS A 228 6.22 6.29 15.82
C LYS A 228 6.01 6.06 14.32
N TYR A 229 6.85 5.25 13.68
CA TYR A 229 6.73 5.01 12.24
C TYR A 229 5.61 4.03 11.89
N ILE A 230 5.35 3.03 12.73
CA ILE A 230 4.16 2.18 12.61
C ILE A 230 2.87 3.02 12.70
N ARG A 231 2.79 3.96 13.66
CA ARG A 231 1.67 4.92 13.75
C ARG A 231 1.56 5.81 12.51
N LYS A 232 2.69 6.31 11.99
CA LYS A 232 2.71 7.08 10.73
C LYS A 232 2.23 6.26 9.53
N ALA A 233 2.38 4.94 9.56
CA ALA A 233 1.84 4.01 8.58
C ALA A 233 0.33 3.74 8.76
N GLY A 234 -0.31 4.31 9.79
CA GLY A 234 -1.75 4.22 10.01
C GLY A 234 -2.17 2.98 10.80
N TYR A 235 -1.31 2.42 11.65
CA TYR A 235 -1.69 1.40 12.64
C TYR A 235 -1.94 2.07 13.99
N GLY A 236 -2.99 1.64 14.68
CA GLY A 236 -3.28 2.04 16.05
C GLY A 236 -2.37 1.33 17.05
N ASP A 237 -2.35 1.85 18.29
CA ASP A 237 -1.50 1.31 19.36
C ASP A 237 -1.77 -0.16 19.66
N GLY A 238 -3.04 -0.57 19.59
CA GLY A 238 -3.44 -1.97 19.75
C GLY A 238 -3.01 -2.89 18.60
N GLU A 239 -2.62 -2.37 17.44
CA GLU A 239 -2.22 -3.14 16.26
C GLU A 239 -0.70 -3.28 16.13
N VAL A 240 0.09 -2.52 16.91
CA VAL A 240 1.55 -2.46 16.77
C VAL A 240 2.20 -3.83 16.99
N LEU A 241 1.87 -4.49 18.10
CA LEU A 241 2.47 -5.78 18.45
C LEU A 241 1.92 -6.92 17.58
N ASP A 242 0.64 -6.87 17.20
CA ASP A 242 0.07 -7.79 16.19
C ASP A 242 0.81 -7.69 14.85
N LEU A 243 1.17 -6.47 14.42
CA LEU A 243 1.95 -6.23 13.21
C LEU A 243 3.38 -6.77 13.33
N ILE A 244 4.03 -6.60 14.48
CA ILE A 244 5.37 -7.14 14.74
C ILE A 244 5.33 -8.67 14.74
N ASP A 245 4.37 -9.28 15.44
CA ASP A 245 4.21 -10.74 15.55
C ASP A 245 4.12 -11.40 14.17
N ARG A 246 3.27 -10.88 13.27
CA ARG A 246 3.04 -11.48 11.95
C ARG A 246 4.11 -11.17 10.90
N THR A 247 5.12 -10.35 11.25
CA THR A 247 6.19 -9.95 10.31
C THR A 247 7.58 -10.37 10.80
N ALA A 248 8.04 -9.83 11.92
CA ALA A 248 9.36 -10.09 12.48
C ALA A 248 9.33 -11.12 13.62
N GLY A 249 8.17 -11.28 14.27
CA GLY A 249 7.99 -12.16 15.42
C GLY A 249 8.73 -11.70 16.67
N TYR A 250 8.48 -12.40 17.78
CA TYR A 250 9.24 -12.22 19.02
C TYR A 250 10.59 -12.95 18.94
N ASN A 251 11.69 -12.21 19.08
CA ASN A 251 13.06 -12.72 19.12
C ASN A 251 13.99 -11.71 19.83
N SER A 252 15.29 -12.02 19.92
CA SER A 252 16.27 -11.15 20.59
C SER A 252 16.36 -9.74 20.01
N LYS A 253 16.10 -9.56 18.70
CA LYS A 253 16.12 -8.26 18.03
C LYS A 253 14.82 -7.48 18.19
N THR A 254 13.74 -8.09 18.65
CA THR A 254 12.43 -7.44 18.81
C THR A 254 11.97 -7.40 20.26
N ALA A 255 12.65 -8.08 21.19
CA ALA A 255 12.27 -8.20 22.59
C ALA A 255 12.02 -6.83 23.27
N TYR A 256 12.82 -5.81 22.94
CA TYR A 256 12.65 -4.44 23.47
C TYR A 256 11.28 -3.82 23.13
N LEU A 257 10.60 -4.28 22.07
CA LEU A 257 9.29 -3.79 21.66
C LEU A 257 8.15 -4.34 22.54
N TYR A 258 8.38 -5.42 23.28
CA TYR A 258 7.38 -6.10 24.13
C TYR A 258 7.52 -5.77 25.63
N GLN A 259 8.34 -4.76 25.95
CA GLN A 259 8.55 -4.29 27.31
C GLN A 259 7.46 -3.30 27.73
N GLY A 260 7.19 -3.24 29.04
CA GLY A 260 6.21 -2.33 29.64
C GLY A 260 4.75 -2.73 29.41
N LYS A 261 3.84 -1.78 29.68
CA LYS A 261 2.38 -2.01 29.74
C LYS A 261 1.80 -2.58 28.44
N SER A 262 2.21 -2.05 27.29
CA SER A 262 1.71 -2.51 25.98
C SER A 262 2.02 -3.99 25.74
N GLY A 263 3.23 -4.43 26.10
CA GLY A 263 3.63 -5.83 25.99
C GLY A 263 2.90 -6.75 26.97
N GLU A 264 2.67 -6.29 28.20
CA GLU A 264 1.85 -7.02 29.18
C GLU A 264 0.40 -7.20 28.71
N GLU A 265 -0.22 -6.14 28.21
CA GLU A 265 -1.57 -6.17 27.65
C GLU A 265 -1.67 -7.10 26.44
N HIS A 266 -0.67 -7.07 25.55
CA HIS A 266 -0.61 -7.96 24.40
C HIS A 266 -0.53 -9.43 24.80
N ARG A 267 0.34 -9.77 25.77
CA ARG A 267 0.42 -11.12 26.33
C ARG A 267 -0.90 -11.56 26.94
N LYS A 268 -1.57 -10.70 27.72
CA LYS A 268 -2.89 -11.01 28.30
C LYS A 268 -3.93 -11.29 27.21
N LYS A 269 -4.00 -10.46 26.17
CA LYS A 269 -4.90 -10.67 25.01
C LYS A 269 -4.60 -11.99 24.29
N PHE A 270 -3.33 -12.33 24.11
CA PHE A 270 -2.92 -13.59 23.49
C PHE A 270 -3.38 -14.81 24.30
N HIS A 271 -3.13 -14.82 25.61
CA HIS A 271 -3.59 -15.90 26.49
C HIS A 271 -5.12 -16.01 26.53
N GLN A 272 -5.84 -14.89 26.53
CA GLN A 272 -7.30 -14.90 26.47
C GLN A 272 -7.81 -15.48 25.14
N LYS A 273 -7.17 -15.16 24.01
CA LYS A 273 -7.52 -15.76 22.71
C LYS A 273 -7.34 -17.28 22.74
N ILE A 274 -6.22 -17.78 23.28
CA ILE A 274 -5.97 -19.23 23.42
C ILE A 274 -7.03 -19.89 24.29
N ARG A 275 -7.33 -19.30 25.45
CA ARG A 275 -8.37 -19.80 26.36
C ARG A 275 -9.75 -19.84 25.71
N ASN A 276 -10.10 -18.84 24.90
CA ASN A 276 -11.37 -18.80 24.19
C ASN A 276 -11.44 -19.78 23.01
N SER A 277 -10.30 -20.15 22.41
CA SER A 277 -10.23 -21.12 21.31
C SER A 277 -10.22 -22.58 21.76
N CYS A 278 -9.92 -22.86 23.04
CA CYS A 278 -10.09 -24.17 23.67
C CYS A 278 -11.28 -24.12 24.64
N PRO A 279 -12.51 -24.44 24.21
CA PRO A 279 -13.59 -24.66 25.15
C PRO A 279 -13.22 -25.85 26.06
N ASP A 280 -13.26 -25.64 27.38
CA ASP A 280 -13.03 -26.67 28.40
C ASP A 280 -13.87 -27.92 28.09
N VAL A 281 -13.21 -29.02 27.66
CA VAL A 281 -13.83 -30.36 27.52
C VAL A 281 -13.96 -31.04 28.89
N SER A 282 -14.32 -30.29 29.93
CA SER A 282 -14.34 -30.78 31.32
C SER A 282 -15.59 -30.36 32.08
N ARG A 283 -16.77 -30.53 31.47
CA ARG A 283 -18.05 -30.65 32.18
C ARG A 283 -18.97 -31.63 31.49
N ASN A 284 -18.65 -32.93 31.54
CA ASN A 284 -19.62 -34.04 31.46
C ASN A 284 -18.97 -35.39 31.80
N ALA A 285 -18.23 -35.43 32.91
CA ALA A 285 -17.92 -36.67 33.62
C ALA A 285 -18.55 -36.57 35.01
N ASN A 286 -19.87 -36.63 35.05
CA ASN A 286 -20.70 -36.96 36.22
C ASN A 286 -22.17 -36.92 35.80
N LYS A 287 -22.61 -37.96 35.10
CA LYS A 287 -23.97 -38.53 35.16
C LYS A 287 -23.89 -40.00 34.77
#